data_AF-A0AAV9VWS3-F1
#
_entry.id   AF-A0AAV9VWS3-F1
#
_cell.length_a   1.000
_cell.length_b   1.000
_cell.length_c   1.000
_cell.angle_alpha   90.00
_cell.angle_beta   90.00
_cell.angle_gamma   90.00
#
_symmetry.space_group_name_H-M   'P 1'
#
loop_
_entity.id
_entity.type
_entity.pdbx_description
1 polymer ?
#
loop_
_entity_poly.entity_id
_entity_poly.type
_entity_poly.pdbx_seq_one_letter_code
_entity_poly.pdbx_strand_id
1 'polypeptide(L)'
;MKITVVLAVGAGLVSAAPQVSTTEIGRWCSARPQLCKRNAEAATATLKPVLPTYQPCGGHVVNPQTCPKGYICVDNPRTCSQAADCPGICVVPQACGGFAGFPCPAGKKCYDDPRDDCDPYNGGADCIGICI
;
A
#
# COMPACT_ATOMS: atom_id res chain seq x y z
N MET A 1 -24.43 -37.21 50.13
CA MET A 1 -23.55 -37.93 49.18
C MET A 1 -22.72 -36.88 48.45
N LYS A 2 -21.47 -36.66 48.88
CA LYS A 2 -20.57 -35.63 48.31
C LYS A 2 -19.80 -36.24 47.14
N ILE A 3 -19.97 -35.71 45.94
CA ILE A 3 -19.27 -36.16 44.74
C ILE A 3 -17.98 -35.34 44.62
N THR A 4 -16.85 -35.99 44.87
CA THR A 4 -15.52 -35.39 44.67
C THR A 4 -15.13 -35.58 43.21
N VAL A 5 -15.07 -34.50 42.44
CA VAL A 5 -14.56 -34.51 41.06
C VAL A 5 -13.06 -34.24 41.11
N VAL A 6 -12.26 -35.25 40.74
CA VAL A 6 -10.81 -35.13 40.60
C VAL A 6 -10.52 -34.55 39.21
N LEU A 7 -10.01 -33.32 39.15
CA LEU A 7 -9.53 -32.70 37.91
C LEU A 7 -8.14 -33.28 37.58
N ALA A 8 -8.07 -34.09 36.52
CA ALA A 8 -6.80 -34.55 35.95
C ALA A 8 -6.11 -33.39 35.23
N VAL A 9 -4.93 -33.00 35.70
CA VAL A 9 -4.06 -32.02 35.05
C VAL A 9 -3.40 -32.70 33.85
N GLY A 10 -3.83 -32.36 32.65
CA GLY A 10 -3.20 -32.81 31.41
C GLY A 10 -1.83 -32.15 31.26
N ALA A 11 -0.77 -32.95 31.32
CA ALA A 11 0.58 -32.53 30.93
C ALA A 11 0.60 -32.31 29.42
N GLY A 12 0.79 -31.06 29.00
CA GLY A 12 0.99 -30.70 27.59
C GLY A 12 2.26 -31.32 27.06
N LEU A 13 2.15 -32.12 26.00
CA LEU A 13 3.26 -32.60 25.19
C LEU A 13 3.84 -31.40 24.43
N VAL A 14 5.03 -30.96 24.83
CA VAL A 14 5.80 -29.96 24.08
C VAL A 14 6.40 -30.68 22.88
N SER A 15 5.87 -30.46 21.68
CA SER A 15 6.51 -30.92 20.44
C SER A 15 7.86 -30.22 20.29
N ALA A 16 8.95 -30.97 20.50
CA ALA A 16 10.29 -30.54 20.16
C ALA A 16 10.38 -30.36 18.64
N ALA A 17 10.56 -29.11 18.20
CA ALA A 17 10.93 -28.82 16.82
C ALA A 17 12.32 -29.45 16.53
N PRO A 18 12.52 -30.09 15.36
CA PRO A 18 13.82 -30.65 15.00
C PRO A 18 14.84 -29.52 14.90
N GLN A 19 15.81 -29.54 15.82
CA GLN A 19 16.98 -28.67 15.78
C GLN A 19 17.85 -29.18 14.64
N VAL A 20 17.71 -28.60 13.43
CA VAL A 20 18.62 -28.88 12.31
C VAL A 20 20.03 -28.54 12.77
N SER A 21 20.88 -29.56 12.90
CA SER A 21 22.24 -29.35 13.36
C SER A 21 23.03 -28.62 12.27
N THR A 22 23.90 -27.70 12.68
CA THR A 22 24.75 -26.90 11.77
C THR A 22 25.61 -27.76 10.83
N THR A 23 25.80 -29.04 11.16
CA THR A 23 26.53 -30.03 10.37
C THR A 23 25.79 -30.49 9.11
N GLU A 24 24.46 -30.52 9.11
CA GLU A 24 23.67 -30.89 7.92
C GLU A 24 23.72 -29.79 6.85
N ILE A 25 23.67 -28.52 7.26
CA ILE A 25 23.74 -27.36 6.35
C ILE A 25 25.07 -27.37 5.57
N GLY A 26 26.19 -27.69 6.24
CA GLY A 26 27.50 -27.78 5.58
C GLY A 26 27.55 -28.85 4.48
N ARG A 27 26.89 -29.99 4.70
CA ARG A 27 26.85 -31.10 3.73
C ARG A 27 26.02 -30.76 2.48
N TRP A 28 24.96 -29.97 2.63
CA TRP A 28 24.18 -29.44 1.50
C TRP A 28 24.97 -28.43 0.68
N CYS A 29 25.77 -27.57 1.32
CA CYS A 29 26.59 -26.59 0.60
C CYS A 29 27.73 -27.23 -0.21
N SER A 30 28.29 -28.36 0.23
CA SER A 30 29.25 -29.12 -0.57
C SER A 30 28.61 -29.77 -1.81
N ALA A 31 27.36 -30.26 -1.69
CA ALA A 31 26.66 -30.91 -2.80
C ALA A 31 26.07 -29.91 -3.82
N ARG A 32 25.68 -28.70 -3.37
CA ARG A 32 25.07 -27.66 -4.22
C ARG A 32 25.59 -26.26 -3.82
N PRO A 33 26.81 -25.90 -4.23
CA PRO A 33 27.47 -24.66 -3.81
C PRO A 33 26.66 -23.40 -4.14
N GLN A 34 25.95 -23.40 -5.27
CA GLN A 34 25.09 -22.30 -5.70
C GLN A 34 23.89 -22.01 -4.77
N LEU A 35 23.41 -22.96 -3.97
CA LEU A 35 22.30 -22.73 -3.05
C LEU A 35 22.73 -21.99 -1.77
N CYS A 36 24.02 -22.05 -1.44
CA CYS A 36 24.61 -21.39 -0.28
C CYS A 36 25.38 -20.12 -0.64
N LYS A 37 25.54 -19.81 -1.92
CA LYS A 37 25.94 -18.47 -2.35
C LYS A 37 24.80 -17.54 -2.00
N ARG A 38 24.90 -16.89 -0.85
CA ARG A 38 24.11 -15.69 -0.54
C ARG A 38 24.59 -14.64 -1.54
N ASN A 39 23.98 -14.64 -2.72
CA ASN A 39 24.07 -13.54 -3.67
C ASN A 39 23.62 -12.30 -2.91
N ALA A 40 24.61 -11.48 -2.54
CA ALA A 40 24.43 -10.23 -1.82
C ALA A 40 23.60 -9.20 -2.61
N GLU A 41 23.20 -9.53 -3.85
CA GLU A 41 22.34 -8.71 -4.69
C GLU A 41 20.86 -8.69 -4.28
N ALA A 42 20.40 -9.55 -3.35
CA ALA A 42 18.99 -9.59 -2.96
C ALA A 42 18.64 -8.78 -1.69
N ALA A 43 19.52 -7.92 -1.19
CA ALA A 43 19.29 -7.22 0.08
C ALA A 43 19.59 -5.72 0.05
N THR A 44 19.43 -5.01 -1.08
CA THR A 44 19.25 -3.55 -1.07
C THR A 44 18.56 -3.01 -2.34
N ALA A 45 17.47 -3.63 -2.78
CA ALA A 45 16.52 -2.87 -3.60
C ALA A 45 15.80 -1.90 -2.67
N THR A 46 16.37 -0.70 -2.52
CA THR A 46 15.67 0.44 -1.94
C THR A 46 14.38 0.58 -2.72
N LEU A 47 13.25 0.17 -2.13
CA LEU A 47 11.92 0.42 -2.70
C LEU A 47 11.68 1.92 -2.64
N LYS A 48 12.34 2.68 -3.52
CA LYS A 48 11.88 4.01 -3.86
C LYS A 48 10.46 3.77 -4.36
N PRO A 49 9.41 4.28 -3.69
CA PRO A 49 8.06 4.09 -4.18
C PRO A 49 8.07 4.64 -5.60
N VAL A 50 7.82 3.77 -6.59
CA VAL A 50 7.71 4.20 -7.97
C VAL A 50 6.52 5.14 -7.98
N LEU A 51 6.81 6.44 -8.02
CA LEU A 51 5.78 7.46 -8.15
C LEU A 51 5.04 7.13 -9.45
N PRO A 52 3.72 6.85 -9.43
CA PRO A 52 2.99 6.72 -10.67
C PRO A 52 3.20 8.00 -11.49
N THR A 53 3.72 7.84 -12.70
CA THR A 53 3.98 8.95 -13.61
C THR A 53 2.66 9.35 -14.24
N TYR A 54 2.09 10.46 -13.78
CA TYR A 54 0.86 11.02 -14.33
C TYR A 54 1.17 12.06 -15.41
N GLN A 55 0.32 12.14 -16.43
CA GLN A 55 0.38 13.23 -17.41
C GLN A 55 -0.09 14.53 -16.73
N PRO A 56 0.62 15.66 -16.91
CA PRO A 56 0.17 16.94 -16.41
C PRO A 56 -1.06 17.46 -17.18
N CYS A 57 -1.90 18.24 -16.51
CA CYS A 57 -3.08 18.88 -17.11
C CYS A 57 -3.38 20.24 -16.46
N GLY A 58 -4.23 21.03 -17.11
CA GLY A 58 -4.67 22.32 -16.58
C GLY A 58 -3.52 23.33 -16.44
N GLY A 59 -3.55 24.09 -15.34
CA GLY A 59 -2.62 25.17 -15.04
C GLY A 59 -3.00 26.53 -15.67
N HIS A 60 -2.53 27.62 -15.06
CA HIS A 60 -2.79 28.99 -15.53
C HIS A 60 -1.83 29.38 -16.68
N VAL A 61 -1.94 28.68 -17.81
CA VAL A 61 -1.10 28.88 -19.01
C VAL A 61 -1.96 29.16 -20.26
N VAL A 62 -1.37 29.77 -21.29
CA VAL A 62 -2.09 30.17 -22.53
C VAL A 62 -2.74 28.97 -23.24
N ASN A 63 -2.11 27.80 -23.20
CA ASN A 63 -2.64 26.57 -23.79
C ASN A 63 -2.56 25.42 -22.77
N PRO A 64 -3.56 25.30 -21.87
CA PRO A 64 -3.57 24.29 -20.82
C PRO A 64 -3.71 22.88 -21.41
N GLN A 65 -2.92 21.95 -20.90
CA GLN A 65 -2.97 20.56 -21.34
C GLN A 65 -4.28 19.90 -20.90
N THR A 66 -4.97 19.22 -21.81
CA THR A 66 -6.18 18.47 -21.51
C THR A 66 -5.87 16.98 -21.32
N CYS A 67 -6.66 16.31 -20.48
CA CYS A 67 -6.51 14.88 -20.29
C CYS A 67 -7.06 14.05 -21.48
N PRO A 68 -6.51 12.85 -21.72
CA PRO A 68 -7.09 11.90 -22.67
C PRO A 68 -8.53 11.52 -22.32
N LYS A 69 -9.26 10.95 -23.28
CA LYS A 69 -10.63 10.46 -23.04
C LYS A 69 -10.66 9.43 -21.90
N GLY A 70 -11.61 9.59 -20.98
CA GLY A 70 -11.76 8.72 -19.81
C GLY A 70 -10.90 9.11 -18.60
N TYR A 71 -10.13 10.19 -18.72
CA TYR A 71 -9.36 10.77 -17.61
C TYR A 71 -9.94 12.11 -17.21
N ILE A 72 -9.71 12.47 -15.96
CA ILE A 72 -10.08 13.76 -15.39
C ILE A 72 -8.82 14.46 -14.88
N CYS A 73 -8.84 15.78 -14.94
CA CYS A 73 -7.79 16.61 -14.38
C CYS A 73 -8.09 16.87 -12.90
N VAL A 74 -7.19 16.48 -12.02
CA VAL A 74 -7.29 16.71 -10.57
C VAL A 74 -6.00 17.30 -10.03
N ASP A 75 -6.07 17.89 -8.84
CA ASP A 75 -4.88 18.39 -8.15
C ASP A 75 -3.90 17.26 -7.84
N ASN A 76 -2.61 17.57 -7.89
CA ASN A 76 -1.58 16.63 -7.49
C ASN A 76 -1.28 16.77 -6.00
N PRO A 77 -1.69 15.80 -5.16
CA PRO A 77 -1.55 15.89 -3.71
C PRO A 77 -0.09 15.76 -3.22
N ARG A 78 0.85 15.45 -4.11
CA ARG A 78 2.28 15.34 -3.79
C ARG A 78 3.06 16.59 -4.17
N THR A 79 2.41 17.54 -4.84
CA THR A 79 2.99 18.83 -5.22
C THR A 79 2.06 19.95 -4.72
N CYS A 80 1.84 20.98 -5.52
CA CYS A 80 0.86 22.04 -5.29
C CYS A 80 -0.45 21.76 -6.04
N SER A 81 -1.51 22.47 -5.65
CA SER A 81 -2.84 22.41 -6.25
C SER A 81 -2.99 23.39 -7.42
N GLN A 82 -4.03 23.19 -8.23
CA GLN A 82 -4.38 24.15 -9.30
C GLN A 82 -4.76 25.52 -8.77
N ALA A 83 -5.26 25.60 -7.53
CA ALA A 83 -5.53 26.88 -6.85
C ALA A 83 -4.25 27.71 -6.58
N ALA A 84 -3.07 27.06 -6.53
CA ALA A 84 -1.77 27.70 -6.40
C ALA A 84 -1.04 27.81 -7.76
N ASP A 85 -1.81 27.86 -8.86
CA ASP A 85 -1.33 27.95 -10.25
C ASP A 85 -0.40 26.81 -10.72
N CYS A 86 -0.49 25.65 -10.07
CA CYS A 86 0.25 24.47 -10.48
C CYS A 86 -0.55 23.58 -11.46
N PRO A 87 0.13 22.86 -12.36
CA PRO A 87 -0.54 21.88 -13.19
C PRO A 87 -1.09 20.73 -12.33
N GLY A 88 -2.29 20.27 -12.67
CA GLY A 88 -2.87 19.05 -12.15
C GLY A 88 -2.29 17.80 -12.81
N ILE A 89 -2.89 16.65 -12.49
CA ILE A 89 -2.56 15.33 -13.02
C ILE A 89 -3.79 14.65 -13.63
N CYS A 90 -3.59 13.95 -14.74
CA CYS A 90 -4.64 13.15 -15.37
C CYS A 90 -4.76 11.80 -14.66
N VAL A 91 -5.94 11.54 -14.08
CA VAL A 91 -6.24 10.28 -13.40
C VAL A 91 -7.51 9.64 -13.95
N VAL A 92 -7.60 8.32 -13.82
CA VAL A 92 -8.85 7.60 -14.07
C VAL A 92 -9.80 7.92 -12.92
N PRO A 93 -11.05 8.38 -13.18
CA PRO A 93 -12.01 8.70 -12.14
C PRO A 93 -12.38 7.43 -11.37
N GLN A 94 -11.82 7.29 -10.17
CA GLN A 94 -12.11 6.19 -9.27
C GLN A 94 -12.34 6.73 -7.86
N ALA A 95 -13.60 6.69 -7.44
CA ALA A 95 -14.01 7.12 -6.12
C ALA A 95 -13.47 6.18 -5.02
N CYS A 96 -13.20 6.75 -3.85
CA CYS A 96 -12.78 6.05 -2.64
C CYS A 96 -13.28 6.78 -1.40
N GLY A 97 -13.11 6.18 -0.22
CA GLY A 97 -13.58 6.78 1.03
C GLY A 97 -15.10 6.83 1.09
N GLY A 98 -15.63 7.97 1.52
CA GLY A 98 -17.04 8.12 1.84
C GLY A 98 -17.45 7.34 3.09
N PHE A 99 -18.73 7.46 3.46
CA PHE A 99 -19.33 6.70 4.58
C PHE A 99 -19.11 5.18 4.47
N ALA A 100 -19.04 4.65 3.25
CA ALA A 100 -18.79 3.23 2.99
C ALA A 100 -17.30 2.83 3.08
N GLY A 101 -16.38 3.78 3.13
CA GLY A 101 -14.93 3.53 3.26
C GLY A 101 -14.33 2.78 2.07
N PHE A 102 -14.72 3.12 0.83
CA PHE A 102 -14.27 2.39 -0.36
C PHE A 102 -12.74 2.45 -0.52
N PRO A 103 -12.05 1.30 -0.64
CA PRO A 103 -10.61 1.28 -0.74
C PRO A 103 -10.12 1.58 -2.17
N CYS A 104 -8.91 2.12 -2.26
CA CYS A 104 -8.19 2.26 -3.52
C CYS A 104 -7.50 0.95 -3.93
N PRO A 105 -7.27 0.73 -5.24
CA PRO A 105 -6.54 -0.42 -5.73
C PRO A 105 -5.07 -0.33 -5.28
N ALA A 106 -4.37 -1.46 -5.34
CA ALA A 106 -3.00 -1.57 -4.88
C ALA A 106 -2.09 -0.48 -5.49
N GLY A 107 -1.30 0.17 -4.62
CA GLY A 107 -0.36 1.22 -5.03
C GLY A 107 -0.95 2.64 -5.08
N LYS A 108 -2.26 2.81 -4.89
CA LYS A 108 -2.92 4.12 -4.83
C LYS A 108 -3.34 4.46 -3.40
N LYS A 109 -3.47 5.76 -3.13
CA LYS A 109 -4.03 6.32 -1.90
C LYS A 109 -5.29 7.10 -2.22
N CYS A 110 -6.22 7.11 -1.27
CA CYS A 110 -7.41 7.94 -1.36
C CYS A 110 -7.05 9.35 -0.95
N TYR A 111 -7.33 10.32 -1.82
CA TYR A 111 -7.20 11.74 -1.54
C TYR A 111 -8.55 12.40 -1.73
N ASP A 112 -8.84 13.37 -0.88
CA ASP A 112 -10.07 14.16 -0.97
C ASP A 112 -10.21 14.80 -2.36
N ASP A 113 -11.41 14.78 -2.94
CA ASP A 113 -11.66 15.35 -4.26
C ASP A 113 -12.08 16.82 -4.10
N PRO A 114 -11.20 17.81 -4.37
CA PRO A 114 -11.51 19.22 -4.13
C PRO A 114 -12.59 19.80 -5.06
N ARG A 115 -13.15 18.97 -5.94
CA ARG A 115 -14.26 19.31 -6.83
C ARG A 115 -15.63 19.00 -6.20
N ASP A 116 -15.67 18.35 -5.04
CA ASP A 116 -16.89 18.19 -4.28
C ASP A 116 -17.05 19.32 -3.24
N ASP A 117 -18.28 19.50 -2.75
CA ASP A 117 -18.60 20.50 -1.72
C ASP A 117 -18.36 19.95 -0.30
N CYS A 118 -17.65 18.82 -0.16
CA CYS A 118 -17.41 18.17 1.12
C CYS A 118 -16.17 18.78 1.78
N ASP A 119 -16.37 19.58 2.82
CA ASP A 119 -15.26 20.11 3.60
C ASP A 119 -14.66 19.00 4.50
N PRO A 120 -13.42 18.53 4.28
CA PRO A 120 -12.83 17.47 5.08
C PRO A 120 -12.64 17.87 6.56
N TYR A 121 -12.62 19.17 6.88
CA TYR A 121 -12.52 19.67 8.25
C TYR A 121 -13.86 19.71 9.00
N ASN A 122 -14.99 19.68 8.28
CA ASN A 122 -16.34 19.71 8.85
C ASN A 122 -17.20 18.47 8.49
N GLY A 123 -16.75 17.63 7.55
CA GLY A 123 -17.37 16.38 7.09
C GLY A 123 -16.53 15.12 7.30
N GLY A 124 -15.23 15.26 7.62
CA GLY A 124 -14.38 14.18 8.10
C GLY A 124 -14.17 13.02 7.10
N ALA A 125 -14.20 11.78 7.60
CA ALA A 125 -13.93 10.55 6.84
C ALA A 125 -15.04 10.15 5.84
N ASP A 126 -16.18 10.85 5.87
CA ASP A 126 -17.35 10.57 5.05
C ASP A 126 -17.32 11.27 3.68
N CYS A 127 -16.29 12.08 3.40
CA CYS A 127 -16.09 12.71 2.10
C CYS A 127 -15.63 11.71 1.04
N ILE A 128 -16.13 11.87 -0.19
CA ILE A 128 -15.74 11.01 -1.31
C ILE A 128 -14.40 11.52 -1.84
N GLY A 129 -13.40 10.65 -1.83
CA GLY A 129 -12.11 10.93 -2.42
C GLY A 129 -11.94 10.31 -3.81
N ILE A 130 -10.77 10.54 -4.39
CA ILE A 130 -10.28 9.94 -5.63
C ILE A 130 -8.96 9.19 -5.42
N CYS A 131 -8.80 8.06 -6.11
CA CYS A 131 -7.61 7.23 -6.03
C CYS A 131 -6.45 7.74 -6.89
N ILE A 132 -5.33 8.08 -6.25
CA ILE A 132 -4.08 8.59 -6.86
C ILE A 132 -2.85 7.78 -6.41
#